data_AF-A0A5E4M6U1-F1
#
_entry.id   AF-A0A5E4M6U1-F1
#
_cell.length_a   1.000
_cell.length_b   1.000
_cell.length_c   1.000
_cell.angle_alpha   90.00
_cell.angle_beta   90.00
_cell.angle_gamma   90.00
#
_symmetry.space_group_name_H-M   'P 1'
#
loop_
_entity.id
_entity.type
_entity.pdbx_description
1 polymer ?
#
loop_
_entity_poly.entity_id
_entity_poly.type
_entity_poly.pdbx_seq_one_letter_code
_entity_poly.pdbx_strand_id
1 'polypeptide(L)'
;MSKPKGGWEKLKETQKKKKNEADFLKKEWLLYSPTKKMVYFYYCILFSKNNIMCDGYDDWRNIQKFLENHAKKEYHVLAISMYLNRTKLSGRIDSELEKQLTETRDYWKNVLRRIIETILFLSGRGLPFRGSDEHFGSNHNGNYLGILELLSKFDPFLAQHIAVHGNQGKGHTSYLSKTICNEFIALTANKTRAMIIDQLKKSLLFFNKR
;
A
#
# COMPACT_ATOMS: atom_id res chain seq x y z
N MET A 1 -17.30 -45.64 -37.69
CA MET A 1 -17.75 -45.29 -36.32
C MET A 1 -16.51 -45.00 -35.47
N SER A 2 -16.15 -43.72 -35.36
CA SER A 2 -14.90 -43.28 -34.71
C SER A 2 -15.23 -42.71 -33.34
N LYS A 3 -14.61 -43.26 -32.29
CA LYS A 3 -14.87 -42.90 -30.88
C LYS A 3 -14.54 -41.42 -30.61
N PRO A 4 -15.32 -40.73 -29.75
CA PRO A 4 -15.11 -39.32 -29.44
C PRO A 4 -13.82 -39.12 -28.63
N LYS A 5 -12.98 -38.18 -29.06
CA LYS A 5 -11.76 -37.77 -28.36
C LYS A 5 -12.09 -37.16 -26.99
N GLY A 6 -11.48 -37.71 -25.95
CA GLY A 6 -11.78 -37.42 -24.54
C GLY A 6 -11.29 -36.06 -24.05
N GLY A 7 -12.00 -35.51 -23.04
CA GLY A 7 -11.80 -34.19 -22.45
C GLY A 7 -10.43 -33.88 -21.81
N TRP A 8 -9.47 -34.80 -21.85
CA TRP A 8 -8.11 -34.59 -21.35
C TRP A 8 -7.23 -33.76 -22.31
N GLU A 9 -7.54 -33.73 -23.61
CA GLU A 9 -6.85 -32.88 -24.59
C GLU A 9 -7.22 -31.38 -24.41
N LYS A 10 -8.47 -31.09 -24.03
CA LYS A 10 -8.95 -29.72 -23.75
C LYS A 10 -8.32 -29.09 -22.49
N LEU A 11 -7.85 -29.90 -21.55
CA LEU A 11 -7.18 -29.44 -20.32
C LEU A 11 -5.70 -29.05 -20.56
N LYS A 12 -5.02 -29.72 -21.50
CA LYS A 12 -3.64 -29.36 -21.86
C LYS A 12 -3.58 -28.07 -22.69
N GLU A 13 -4.60 -27.81 -23.49
CA GLU A 13 -4.70 -26.60 -24.32
C GLU A 13 -5.04 -25.34 -23.50
N THR A 14 -5.81 -25.48 -22.42
CA THR A 14 -6.07 -24.39 -21.44
C THR A 14 -4.87 -24.11 -20.53
N GLN A 15 -4.11 -25.14 -20.16
CA GLN A 15 -2.85 -24.99 -19.40
C GLN A 15 -1.74 -24.29 -20.23
N LYS A 16 -1.64 -24.61 -21.53
CA LYS A 16 -0.66 -23.98 -22.43
C LYS A 16 -0.98 -22.51 -22.72
N LYS A 17 -2.27 -22.14 -22.80
CA LYS A 17 -2.72 -20.72 -22.90
C LYS A 17 -2.37 -19.90 -21.66
N LYS A 18 -2.58 -20.44 -20.45
CA LYS A 18 -2.23 -19.76 -19.19
C LYS A 18 -0.73 -19.50 -19.01
N LYS A 19 0.12 -20.41 -19.52
CA LYS A 19 1.58 -20.25 -19.43
C LYS A 19 2.08 -19.08 -20.29
N ASN A 20 1.48 -18.87 -21.46
CA ASN A 20 1.80 -17.74 -22.33
C ASN A 20 1.28 -16.42 -21.74
N GLU A 21 0.07 -16.38 -21.15
CA GLU A 21 -0.47 -15.21 -20.45
C GLU A 21 0.44 -14.70 -19.31
N ALA A 22 1.01 -15.61 -18.52
CA ALA A 22 1.94 -15.28 -17.45
C ALA A 22 3.30 -14.75 -17.95
N ASP A 23 3.78 -15.20 -19.11
CA ASP A 23 4.99 -14.64 -19.73
C ASP A 23 4.73 -13.30 -20.44
N PHE A 24 3.50 -13.03 -20.91
CA PHE A 24 3.11 -11.70 -21.41
C PHE A 24 3.03 -10.65 -20.30
N LEU A 25 2.62 -11.04 -19.08
CA LEU A 25 2.58 -10.19 -17.89
C LEU A 25 3.95 -9.71 -17.39
N LYS A 26 5.07 -10.26 -17.92
CA LYS A 26 6.41 -9.73 -17.64
C LYS A 26 6.72 -8.44 -18.40
N LYS A 27 5.93 -8.08 -19.41
CA LYS A 27 6.16 -6.89 -20.24
C LYS A 27 5.11 -5.83 -19.91
N GLU A 28 5.49 -4.85 -19.09
CA GLU A 28 4.61 -3.77 -18.58
C GLU A 28 3.96 -2.91 -19.68
N TRP A 29 4.44 -3.01 -20.93
CA TRP A 29 3.92 -2.29 -22.09
C TRP A 29 2.84 -3.03 -22.87
N LEU A 30 2.46 -4.26 -22.49
CA LEU A 30 1.50 -5.09 -23.22
C LEU A 30 0.12 -5.07 -22.55
N LEU A 31 -0.94 -4.85 -23.32
CA LEU A 31 -2.33 -4.91 -22.85
C LEU A 31 -3.13 -5.90 -23.71
N TYR A 32 -4.02 -6.66 -23.10
CA TYR A 32 -4.94 -7.54 -23.82
C TYR A 32 -6.37 -7.05 -23.68
N SER A 33 -7.12 -7.02 -24.78
CA SER A 33 -8.55 -6.71 -24.78
C SER A 33 -9.36 -8.00 -24.95
N PRO A 34 -10.09 -8.48 -23.93
CA PRO A 34 -10.91 -9.69 -24.04
C PRO A 34 -12.06 -9.57 -25.05
N THR A 35 -12.62 -8.37 -25.22
CA THR A 35 -13.75 -8.10 -26.11
C THR A 35 -13.34 -8.14 -27.58
N LYS A 36 -12.19 -7.52 -27.91
CA LYS A 36 -11.64 -7.52 -29.27
C LYS A 36 -10.80 -8.75 -29.58
N LYS A 37 -10.35 -9.49 -28.56
CA LYS A 37 -9.39 -10.61 -28.66
C LYS A 37 -8.06 -10.19 -29.31
N MET A 38 -7.62 -8.97 -29.03
CA MET A 38 -6.41 -8.36 -29.59
C MET A 38 -5.45 -7.89 -28.50
N VAL A 39 -4.17 -7.85 -28.85
CA VAL A 39 -3.08 -7.32 -28.02
C VAL A 39 -2.72 -5.91 -28.46
N TYR A 40 -2.48 -5.05 -27.48
CA TYR A 40 -2.22 -3.64 -27.61
C TYR A 40 -0.90 -3.28 -26.93
N PHE A 41 -0.25 -2.23 -27.44
CA PHE A 41 1.02 -1.74 -26.93
C PHE A 41 0.76 -0.43 -26.21
N TYR A 42 0.64 -0.49 -24.88
CA TYR A 42 0.15 0.60 -24.05
C TYR A 42 0.89 1.92 -24.28
N TYR A 43 2.22 1.89 -24.19
CA TYR A 43 3.02 3.11 -24.36
C TYR A 43 2.96 3.64 -25.80
N CYS A 44 2.94 2.76 -26.80
CA CYS A 44 2.85 3.17 -28.20
C CYS A 44 1.50 3.83 -28.50
N ILE A 45 0.40 3.33 -27.93
CA ILE A 45 -0.92 3.95 -28.08
C ILE A 45 -0.94 5.37 -27.52
N LEU A 46 -0.24 5.60 -26.40
CA LEU A 46 -0.22 6.89 -25.74
C LEU A 46 0.73 7.91 -26.37
N PHE A 47 1.88 7.46 -26.90
CA PHE A 47 2.99 8.36 -27.27
C PHE A 47 3.49 8.22 -28.70
N SER A 48 3.05 7.21 -29.47
CA SER A 48 3.43 7.09 -30.88
C SER A 48 2.66 8.10 -31.74
N LYS A 49 3.36 8.78 -32.65
CA LYS A 49 2.74 9.63 -33.69
C LYS A 49 2.17 8.82 -34.86
N ASN A 50 2.58 7.56 -35.01
CA ASN A 50 2.15 6.69 -36.10
C ASN A 50 0.98 5.81 -35.63
N ASN A 51 -0.24 6.14 -36.07
CA ASN A 51 -1.49 5.43 -35.76
C ASN A 51 -1.55 3.99 -36.28
N ILE A 52 -0.68 3.61 -37.22
CA ILE A 52 -0.76 2.37 -38.01
C ILE A 52 -0.60 1.09 -37.15
N MET A 53 -0.08 1.19 -35.91
CA MET A 53 0.10 0.04 -35.01
C MET A 53 -0.73 0.13 -33.72
N CYS A 54 -1.65 1.08 -33.64
CA CYS A 54 -2.55 1.26 -32.50
C CYS A 54 -3.83 0.40 -32.61
N ASP A 55 -4.07 -0.24 -33.76
CA ASP A 55 -5.29 -1.01 -34.04
C ASP A 55 -5.35 -2.37 -33.33
N GLY A 56 -4.23 -2.80 -32.74
CA GLY A 56 -4.09 -4.06 -32.04
C GLY A 56 -3.59 -5.19 -32.93
N TYR A 57 -3.15 -6.28 -32.32
CA TYR A 57 -2.57 -7.44 -33.00
C TYR A 57 -3.29 -8.72 -32.56
N ASP A 58 -3.73 -9.54 -33.51
CA ASP A 58 -4.57 -10.72 -33.29
C ASP A 58 -3.97 -12.03 -33.78
N ASP A 59 -2.86 -12.00 -34.53
CA ASP A 59 -2.18 -13.22 -35.00
C ASP A 59 -1.32 -13.87 -33.90
N TRP A 60 -1.99 -14.63 -33.04
CA TRP A 60 -1.38 -15.37 -31.94
C TRP A 60 -0.28 -16.35 -32.37
N ARG A 61 -0.27 -16.81 -33.64
CA ARG A 61 0.74 -17.77 -34.10
C ARG A 61 2.09 -17.09 -34.34
N ASN A 62 2.07 -15.83 -34.77
CA ASN A 62 3.28 -15.07 -35.10
C ASN A 62 3.61 -13.96 -34.09
N ILE A 63 2.87 -13.89 -32.97
CA ILE A 63 2.98 -12.82 -31.99
C ILE A 63 4.38 -12.64 -31.42
N GLN A 64 5.14 -13.71 -31.20
CA GLN A 64 6.49 -13.58 -30.64
C GLN A 64 7.45 -12.86 -31.62
N LYS A 65 7.43 -13.26 -32.89
CA LYS A 65 8.21 -12.62 -33.95
C LYS A 65 7.78 -11.16 -34.15
N PHE A 66 6.48 -10.90 -34.08
CA PHE A 66 5.94 -9.55 -34.15
C PHE A 66 6.41 -8.67 -32.98
N LEU A 67 6.36 -9.18 -31.74
CA LEU A 67 6.81 -8.48 -30.54
C LEU A 67 8.29 -8.13 -30.60
N GLU A 68 9.14 -9.05 -31.03
CA GLU A 68 10.58 -8.81 -31.19
C GLU A 68 10.86 -7.74 -32.24
N ASN A 69 10.13 -7.76 -33.36
CA ASN A 69 10.26 -6.77 -34.41
C ASN A 69 9.72 -5.40 -33.98
N HIS A 70 8.58 -5.36 -33.28
CA HIS A 70 7.99 -4.14 -32.74
C HIS A 70 8.87 -3.49 -31.67
N ALA A 71 9.40 -4.29 -30.75
CA ALA A 71 10.25 -3.80 -29.66
C ALA A 71 11.54 -3.12 -30.17
N LYS A 72 12.01 -3.50 -31.37
CA LYS A 72 13.18 -2.91 -32.05
C LYS A 72 12.84 -1.63 -32.83
N LYS A 73 11.56 -1.28 -33.00
CA LYS A 73 11.18 -0.09 -33.76
C LYS A 73 11.48 1.17 -32.94
N GLU A 74 11.99 2.18 -33.63
CA GLU A 74 12.36 3.47 -33.03
C GLU A 74 11.18 4.12 -32.30
N TYR A 75 9.99 4.14 -32.90
CA TYR A 75 8.81 4.72 -32.26
C TYR A 75 8.43 4.02 -30.94
N HIS A 76 8.70 2.72 -30.80
CA HIS A 76 8.42 1.98 -29.57
C HIS A 76 9.41 2.37 -28.48
N VAL A 77 10.69 2.46 -28.83
CA VAL A 77 11.74 2.91 -27.92
C VAL A 77 11.49 4.35 -27.46
N LEU A 78 11.07 5.24 -28.37
CA LEU A 78 10.67 6.60 -28.05
C LEU A 78 9.43 6.66 -27.17
N ALA A 79 8.42 5.82 -27.43
CA ALA A 79 7.22 5.76 -26.60
C ALA A 79 7.54 5.27 -25.16
N ILE A 80 8.42 4.27 -25.02
CA ILE A 80 8.94 3.83 -23.72
C ILE A 80 9.68 4.98 -23.03
N SER A 81 10.59 5.67 -23.74
CA SER A 81 11.38 6.74 -23.13
C SER A 81 10.52 7.92 -22.68
N MET A 82 9.49 8.28 -23.46
CA MET A 82 8.50 9.29 -23.08
C MET A 82 7.69 8.87 -21.86
N TYR A 83 7.23 7.62 -21.81
CA TYR A 83 6.51 7.09 -20.66
C TYR A 83 7.41 7.14 -19.41
N LEU A 84 8.61 6.57 -19.47
CA LEU A 84 9.55 6.54 -18.35
C LEU A 84 9.92 7.95 -17.87
N ASN A 85 10.10 8.91 -18.77
CA ASN A 85 10.36 10.30 -18.40
C ASN A 85 9.15 10.97 -17.74
N ARG A 86 7.93 10.65 -18.17
CA ARG A 86 6.69 11.18 -17.55
C ARG A 86 6.34 10.50 -16.23
N THR A 87 6.78 9.25 -16.02
CA THR A 87 6.57 8.53 -14.75
C THR A 87 7.63 8.87 -13.70
N LYS A 88 8.74 9.51 -14.07
CA LYS A 88 9.68 10.05 -13.08
C LYS A 88 8.94 11.05 -12.20
N LEU A 89 9.09 10.91 -10.88
CA LEU A 89 8.44 11.78 -9.89
C LEU A 89 8.92 13.23 -10.01
N SER A 90 10.18 13.43 -10.43
CA SER A 90 10.77 14.76 -10.57
C SER A 90 10.24 15.50 -11.80
N GLY A 91 9.59 16.64 -11.58
CA GLY A 91 9.16 17.55 -12.64
C GLY A 91 7.75 17.32 -13.18
N ARG A 92 6.95 16.47 -12.51
CA ARG A 92 5.52 16.37 -12.80
C ARG A 92 4.76 17.55 -12.20
N ILE A 93 3.59 17.86 -12.77
CA ILE A 93 2.71 18.94 -12.27
C ILE A 93 2.26 18.65 -10.82
N ASP A 94 2.09 17.38 -10.45
CA ASP A 94 1.67 16.93 -9.12
C ASP A 94 2.82 16.73 -8.13
N SER A 95 4.08 17.01 -8.50
CA SER A 95 5.24 16.80 -7.60
C SER A 95 5.10 17.55 -6.27
N GLU A 96 4.59 18.78 -6.31
CA GLU A 96 4.41 19.60 -5.10
C GLU A 96 3.24 19.07 -4.25
N LEU A 97 2.16 18.59 -4.88
CA LEU A 97 1.04 17.97 -4.16
C LEU A 97 1.48 16.66 -3.48
N GLU A 98 2.28 15.85 -4.17
CA GLU A 98 2.83 14.60 -3.60
C GLU A 98 3.77 14.89 -2.42
N LYS A 99 4.58 15.94 -2.53
CA LYS A 99 5.42 16.42 -1.42
C LYS A 99 4.58 16.82 -0.21
N GLN A 100 3.55 17.65 -0.39
CA GLN A 100 2.65 18.07 0.69
C GLN A 100 1.92 16.89 1.34
N LEU A 101 1.46 15.92 0.54
CA LEU A 101 0.85 14.69 1.05
C LEU A 101 1.84 13.88 1.88
N THR A 102 3.08 13.76 1.42
CA THR A 102 4.12 13.01 2.12
C THR A 102 4.49 13.69 3.44
N GLU A 103 4.67 15.00 3.45
CA GLU A 103 4.93 15.79 4.65
C GLU A 103 3.79 15.67 5.67
N THR A 104 2.54 15.80 5.23
CA THR A 104 1.36 15.62 6.09
C THR A 104 1.28 14.21 6.65
N ARG A 105 1.55 13.20 5.82
CA ARG A 105 1.56 11.80 6.24
C ARG A 105 2.64 11.54 7.28
N ASP A 106 3.83 12.07 7.06
CA ASP A 106 4.96 11.87 7.96
C ASP A 106 4.79 12.66 9.27
N TYR A 107 4.16 13.83 9.22
CA TYR A 107 3.71 14.55 10.41
C TYR A 107 2.79 13.66 11.28
N TRP A 108 1.71 13.13 10.71
CA TRP A 108 0.77 12.30 11.49
C TRP A 108 1.38 10.98 11.96
N LYS A 109 2.23 10.33 11.15
CA LYS A 109 2.99 9.15 11.61
C LYS A 109 3.85 9.46 12.83
N ASN A 110 4.48 10.64 12.86
CA ASN A 110 5.30 11.08 13.98
C ASN A 110 4.47 11.29 15.25
N VAL A 111 3.29 11.90 15.14
CA VAL A 111 2.32 12.02 16.25
C VAL A 111 1.91 10.63 16.76
N LEU A 112 1.45 9.77 15.86
CA LEU A 112 0.95 8.43 16.18
C LEU A 112 2.01 7.56 16.85
N ARG A 113 3.27 7.63 16.40
CA ARG A 113 4.37 6.88 17.01
C ARG A 113 4.48 7.18 18.50
N ARG A 114 4.51 8.46 18.88
CA ARG A 114 4.64 8.87 20.29
C ARG A 114 3.45 8.43 21.13
N ILE A 115 2.25 8.57 20.58
CA ILE A 115 1.01 8.12 21.24
C ILE A 115 1.06 6.62 21.51
N ILE A 116 1.41 5.82 20.50
CA ILE A 116 1.46 4.35 20.61
C ILE A 116 2.54 3.93 21.62
N GLU A 117 3.73 4.53 21.57
CA GLU A 117 4.80 4.24 22.53
C GLU A 117 4.36 4.53 23.98
N THR A 118 3.70 5.67 24.22
CA THR A 118 3.13 5.99 25.54
C THR A 118 2.09 4.95 25.95
N ILE A 119 1.23 4.50 25.02
CA ILE A 119 0.21 3.48 25.32
C ILE A 119 0.86 2.14 25.68
N LEU A 120 1.82 1.69 24.89
CA LEU A 120 2.56 0.46 25.14
C LEU A 120 3.30 0.51 26.48
N PHE A 121 3.93 1.64 26.79
CA PHE A 121 4.63 1.85 28.05
C PHE A 121 3.71 1.70 29.26
N LEU A 122 2.53 2.33 29.22
CA LEU A 122 1.53 2.26 30.29
C LEU A 122 0.94 0.85 30.41
N SER A 123 0.50 0.26 29.28
CA SER A 123 -0.05 -1.10 29.25
C SER A 123 0.94 -2.13 29.78
N GLY A 124 2.20 -2.08 29.34
CA GLY A 124 3.24 -3.03 29.74
C GLY A 124 3.58 -2.96 31.23
N ARG A 125 3.26 -1.86 31.91
CA ARG A 125 3.49 -1.65 33.34
C ARG A 125 2.21 -1.73 34.18
N GLY A 126 1.05 -1.96 33.56
CA GLY A 126 -0.24 -1.97 34.25
C GLY A 126 -0.62 -0.61 34.87
N LEU A 127 -0.11 0.49 34.32
CA LEU A 127 -0.39 1.83 34.84
C LEU A 127 -1.75 2.34 34.34
N PRO A 128 -2.54 3.02 35.18
CA PRO A 128 -3.80 3.61 34.75
C PRO A 128 -3.55 4.73 33.75
N PHE A 129 -4.34 4.78 32.69
CA PHE A 129 -4.20 5.78 31.62
C PHE A 129 -4.84 7.11 31.97
N ARG A 130 -5.95 7.06 32.72
CA ARG A 130 -6.88 8.16 32.94
C ARG A 130 -6.71 8.78 34.31
N GLY A 131 -7.07 10.04 34.42
CA GLY A 131 -7.19 10.76 35.68
C GLY A 131 -8.62 11.28 35.87
N SER A 132 -8.76 12.33 36.68
CA SER A 132 -10.05 12.96 36.97
C SER A 132 -10.48 13.94 35.88
N ASP A 133 -9.56 14.43 35.06
CA ASP A 133 -9.83 15.26 33.88
C ASP A 133 -9.00 14.84 32.66
N GLU A 134 -9.20 15.56 31.55
CA GLU A 134 -8.61 15.24 30.24
C GLU A 134 -7.99 16.50 29.60
N HIS A 135 -7.40 17.39 30.41
CA HIS A 135 -6.80 18.64 29.93
C HIS A 135 -5.29 18.64 30.10
N PHE A 136 -4.57 19.09 29.07
CA PHE A 136 -3.14 19.37 29.21
C PHE A 136 -2.93 20.56 30.17
N GLY A 137 -1.95 20.42 31.07
CA GLY A 137 -1.59 21.35 32.13
C GLY A 137 -2.22 21.02 33.49
N SER A 138 -3.15 20.07 33.56
CA SER A 138 -3.77 19.67 34.83
C SER A 138 -2.97 18.58 35.55
N ASN A 139 -2.82 18.73 36.87
CA ASN A 139 -2.24 17.69 37.73
C ASN A 139 -3.14 16.43 37.85
N HIS A 140 -4.36 16.48 37.31
CA HIS A 140 -5.33 15.40 37.38
C HIS A 140 -5.65 14.77 36.01
N ASN A 141 -4.85 15.05 34.97
CA ASN A 141 -5.08 14.60 33.59
C ASN A 141 -4.71 13.12 33.30
N GLY A 142 -4.23 12.40 34.32
CA GLY A 142 -3.86 10.99 34.25
C GLY A 142 -2.51 10.73 33.59
N ASN A 143 -2.01 9.50 33.72
CA ASN A 143 -0.65 9.19 33.26
C ASN A 143 -0.46 9.30 31.75
N TYR A 144 -1.52 9.12 30.94
CA TYR A 144 -1.40 9.23 29.49
C TYR A 144 -1.05 10.66 29.06
N LEU A 145 -1.82 11.66 29.51
CA LEU A 145 -1.55 13.05 29.18
C LEU A 145 -0.30 13.56 29.91
N GLY A 146 -0.12 13.20 31.19
CA GLY A 146 1.08 13.58 31.95
C GLY A 146 2.40 13.06 31.34
N ILE A 147 2.42 11.86 30.76
CA ILE A 147 3.62 11.38 30.03
C ILE A 147 3.84 12.15 28.74
N LEU A 148 2.78 12.47 27.98
CA LEU A 148 2.92 13.28 26.76
C LEU A 148 3.44 14.69 27.07
N GLU A 149 3.03 15.27 28.20
CA GLU A 149 3.59 16.53 28.70
C GLU A 149 5.06 16.39 29.06
N LEU A 150 5.43 15.32 29.77
CA LEU A 150 6.83 15.05 30.09
C LEU A 150 7.69 14.91 28.83
N LEU A 151 7.21 14.15 27.84
CA LEU A 151 7.89 13.96 26.56
C LEU A 151 8.02 15.29 25.80
N SER A 152 6.99 16.14 25.82
CA SER A 152 7.05 17.44 25.15
C SER A 152 8.12 18.39 25.69
N LYS A 153 8.61 18.20 26.92
CA LYS A 153 9.74 18.97 27.45
C LYS A 153 11.05 18.70 26.69
N PHE A 154 11.16 17.53 26.08
CA PHE A 154 12.36 17.08 25.37
C PHE A 154 12.11 16.89 23.86
N ASP A 155 10.85 16.96 23.43
CA ASP A 155 10.44 16.75 22.05
C ASP A 155 9.71 18.00 21.52
N PRO A 156 10.41 18.90 20.83
CA PRO A 156 9.84 20.14 20.30
C PRO A 156 8.68 19.91 19.34
N PHE A 157 8.71 18.81 18.58
CA PHE A 157 7.64 18.46 17.65
C PHE A 157 6.34 18.14 18.42
N LEU A 158 6.45 17.32 19.47
CA LEU A 158 5.31 16.99 20.30
C LEU A 158 4.80 18.22 21.07
N ALA A 159 5.71 19.06 21.56
CA ALA A 159 5.36 20.31 22.24
C ALA A 159 4.51 21.22 21.34
N GLN A 160 4.93 21.43 20.09
CA GLN A 160 4.17 22.22 19.13
C GLN A 160 2.80 21.58 18.84
N HIS A 161 2.74 20.26 18.65
CA HIS A 161 1.48 19.56 18.41
C HIS A 161 0.49 19.71 19.57
N ILE A 162 0.96 19.56 20.81
CA ILE A 162 0.14 19.75 22.02
C ILE A 162 -0.29 21.22 22.17
N ALA A 163 0.59 22.18 21.91
CA ALA A 163 0.25 23.59 22.00
C ALA A 163 -0.88 23.97 21.02
N VAL A 164 -0.88 23.39 19.82
CA VAL A 164 -1.94 23.64 18.83
C VAL A 164 -3.21 22.87 19.16
N HIS A 165 -3.12 21.60 19.55
CA HIS A 165 -4.27 20.68 19.56
C HIS A 165 -4.72 20.16 20.92
N GLY A 166 -3.91 20.33 21.97
CA GLY A 166 -4.09 19.65 23.26
C GLY A 166 -5.42 19.95 23.95
N ASN A 167 -5.87 21.20 23.89
CA ASN A 167 -7.07 21.66 24.61
C ASN A 167 -8.11 22.32 23.67
N GLN A 168 -8.13 21.96 22.38
CA GLN A 168 -9.04 22.59 21.39
C GLN A 168 -10.53 22.18 21.51
N GLY A 169 -10.86 21.23 22.40
CA GLY A 169 -12.22 20.72 22.52
C GLY A 169 -12.60 19.74 21.39
N LYS A 170 -13.90 19.65 21.09
CA LYS A 170 -14.45 18.67 20.13
C LYS A 170 -14.43 19.22 18.70
N GLY A 171 -14.40 18.32 17.70
CA GLY A 171 -14.50 18.69 16.28
C GLY A 171 -13.16 18.91 15.57
N HIS A 172 -12.04 18.70 16.27
CA HIS A 172 -10.69 18.85 15.71
C HIS A 172 -9.93 17.52 15.77
N THR A 173 -9.15 17.25 14.73
CA THR A 173 -8.31 16.05 14.64
C THR A 173 -6.99 16.28 15.38
N SER A 174 -6.86 15.73 16.58
CA SER A 174 -5.62 15.77 17.37
C SER A 174 -4.96 14.41 17.58
N TYR A 175 -5.74 13.33 17.57
CA TYR A 175 -5.37 12.00 18.07
C TYR A 175 -4.97 11.92 19.56
N LEU A 176 -5.00 13.04 20.29
CA LEU A 176 -4.62 13.10 21.71
C LEU A 176 -5.77 12.74 22.66
N SER A 177 -7.01 12.69 22.17
CA SER A 177 -8.18 12.50 23.03
C SER A 177 -8.26 11.09 23.63
N LYS A 178 -8.94 10.97 24.77
CA LYS A 178 -9.23 9.66 25.40
C LYS A 178 -9.94 8.67 24.48
N THR A 179 -10.82 9.15 23.60
CA THR A 179 -11.57 8.29 22.67
C THR A 179 -10.61 7.61 21.71
N ILE A 180 -9.72 8.39 21.11
CA ILE A 180 -8.70 7.88 20.20
C ILE A 180 -7.71 6.99 20.94
N CYS A 181 -7.30 7.36 22.15
CA CYS A 181 -6.45 6.52 22.99
C CYS A 181 -7.09 5.15 23.26
N ASN A 182 -8.40 5.10 23.57
CA ASN A 182 -9.13 3.83 23.74
C ASN A 182 -9.16 3.00 22.45
N GLU A 183 -9.33 3.62 21.29
CA GLU A 183 -9.27 2.92 20.00
C GLU A 183 -7.89 2.28 19.78
N PHE A 184 -6.80 3.01 20.05
CA PHE A 184 -5.45 2.47 19.95
C PHE A 184 -5.19 1.35 20.94
N ILE A 185 -5.70 1.45 22.17
CA ILE A 185 -5.62 0.36 23.15
C ILE A 185 -6.31 -0.89 22.59
N ALA A 186 -7.52 -0.76 22.05
CA ALA A 186 -8.27 -1.88 21.46
C ALA A 186 -7.54 -2.50 20.26
N LEU A 187 -6.99 -1.68 19.35
CA LEU A 187 -6.22 -2.14 18.20
C LEU A 187 -4.97 -2.91 18.63
N THR A 188 -4.24 -2.37 19.60
CA THR A 188 -3.01 -2.98 20.14
C THR A 188 -3.32 -4.30 20.84
N ALA A 189 -4.38 -4.35 21.64
CA ALA A 189 -4.84 -5.57 22.31
C ALA A 189 -5.23 -6.65 21.29
N ASN A 190 -6.01 -6.31 20.27
CA ASN A 190 -6.41 -7.22 19.21
C ASN A 190 -5.20 -7.77 18.44
N LYS A 191 -4.24 -6.90 18.09
CA LYS A 191 -3.01 -7.31 17.41
C LYS A 191 -2.19 -8.27 18.27
N THR A 192 -2.02 -7.96 19.55
CA THR A 192 -1.28 -8.78 20.51
C THR A 192 -1.93 -10.16 20.67
N ARG A 193 -3.27 -10.20 20.83
CA ARG A 193 -4.03 -11.44 20.89
C ARG A 193 -3.85 -12.29 19.63
N ALA A 194 -3.94 -11.67 18.45
CA ALA A 194 -3.74 -12.37 17.18
C ALA A 194 -2.33 -12.97 17.05
N MET A 195 -1.30 -12.24 17.51
CA MET A 195 0.08 -12.72 17.53
C MET A 195 0.25 -13.93 18.46
N ILE A 196 -0.34 -13.89 19.67
CA ILE A 196 -0.32 -15.02 20.60
C ILE A 196 -0.96 -16.25 19.97
N ILE A 197 -2.13 -16.10 19.32
CA ILE A 197 -2.83 -17.20 18.66
C ILE A 197 -1.97 -17.80 17.53
N ASP A 198 -1.33 -16.95 16.72
CA ASP A 198 -0.45 -17.41 15.64
C ASP A 198 0.76 -18.20 16.17
N GLN A 199 1.37 -17.71 17.26
CA GLN A 199 2.47 -18.41 17.93
C GLN A 199 2.03 -19.77 18.48
N LEU A 200 0.86 -19.86 19.10
CA LEU A 200 0.31 -21.12 19.60
C LEU A 200 0.01 -22.12 18.45
N LYS A 201 -0.54 -21.66 17.33
CA LYS A 201 -0.76 -22.52 16.16
C LYS A 201 0.56 -23.07 15.61
N LYS A 202 1.59 -22.22 15.52
CA LYS A 202 2.92 -22.62 15.05
C LYS A 202 3.58 -23.62 15.99
N SER A 203 3.48 -23.42 17.31
CA SER A 203 4.04 -24.37 18.27
C SER A 203 3.31 -25.72 18.23
N LEU A 204 1.99 -25.74 18.16
CA LEU A 204 1.20 -26.97 18.03
C LEU A 204 1.56 -27.77 16.75
N LEU A 205 1.77 -27.09 15.62
CA LEU A 205 2.23 -27.72 14.39
C LEU A 205 3.64 -28.33 14.50
N PHE A 206 4.51 -27.76 15.35
CA PHE A 206 5.83 -28.31 15.62
C PHE A 206 5.75 -29.58 16.49
N PHE A 207 4.86 -29.60 17.49
CA PHE A 207 4.68 -30.78 18.35
C PHE A 207 3.99 -31.95 17.63
N ASN A 208 3.07 -31.70 16.69
CA ASN A 208 2.35 -32.75 15.94
C ASN A 208 3.14 -33.35 14.75
N LYS A 209 4.41 -32.95 14.54
CA LYS A 209 5.29 -33.47 13.47
C LYS A 209 6.37 -34.44 13.98
N ARG A 210 6.34 -34.83 15.25
CA ARG A 210 7.12 -35.94 15.82
C ARG A 210 6.21 -37.14 16.01
#